data_AF-A0A5J4KTW4-F1
#
_entry.id   AF-A0A5J4KTW4-F1
#
_cell.length_a   1.000
_cell.length_b   1.000
_cell.length_c   1.000
_cell.angle_alpha   90.00
_cell.angle_beta   90.00
_cell.angle_gamma   90.00
#
_symmetry.space_group_name_H-M   'P 1'
#
loop_
_entity.id
_entity.type
_entity.pdbx_description
1 polymer ?
#
loop_
_entity_poly.entity_id
_entity_poly.type
_entity_poly.pdbx_seq_one_letter_code
_entity_poly.pdbx_strand_id
1 'polypeptide(L)'
;MYTRCLATAAVVATLLMILASFCVPTSQAAGLHHVTASHAGNGPYGPDTCLTGYVWREAFTDDHVCVTPDQRTRAAFDNSQARYRVNPHGAYGSDSCRSGYVWREAGPNDHVCVTPEQRTQTAYDNEQALSRYAA
;
A
#
# COMPACT_ATOMS: atom_id res chain seq x y z
N MET A 1 55.80 19.67 37.47
CA MET A 1 54.61 18.84 37.22
C MET A 1 54.29 18.91 35.73
N TYR A 2 54.41 17.78 35.05
CA TYR A 2 54.29 17.62 33.59
C TYR A 2 52.82 17.38 33.21
N THR A 3 52.30 18.12 32.22
CA THR A 3 51.48 17.51 31.15
C THR A 3 51.52 18.39 29.90
N ARG A 4 52.07 17.83 28.81
CA ARG A 4 52.17 18.38 27.45
C ARG A 4 50.99 17.85 26.64
N CYS A 5 50.47 18.61 25.67
CA CYS A 5 50.12 18.04 24.36
C CYS A 5 49.96 19.13 23.28
N LEU A 6 51.05 19.33 22.53
CA LEU A 6 51.09 19.96 21.21
C LEU A 6 51.41 18.82 20.24
N ALA A 7 50.61 18.63 19.19
CA ALA A 7 51.09 18.04 17.92
C ALA A 7 50.00 18.14 16.85
N THR A 8 49.99 19.26 16.15
CA THR A 8 49.46 19.39 14.79
C THR A 8 50.30 18.57 13.81
N ALA A 9 49.61 17.86 12.91
CA ALA A 9 49.96 17.61 11.51
C ALA A 9 51.43 17.25 11.16
N ALA A 10 51.71 15.94 11.06
CA ALA A 10 52.65 15.28 10.13
C ALA A 10 52.61 13.80 10.55
N VAL A 11 52.34 12.80 9.73
CA VAL A 11 53.14 12.38 8.60
C VAL A 11 52.28 11.43 7.78
N VAL A 12 52.18 11.75 6.49
CA VAL A 12 51.74 10.89 5.41
C VAL A 12 52.62 9.63 5.35
N ALA A 13 51.99 8.48 5.10
CA ALA A 13 52.60 7.25 4.57
C ALA A 13 53.52 6.43 5.49
N THR A 14 52.94 5.39 6.09
CA THR A 14 53.54 4.04 6.19
C THR A 14 52.38 3.03 6.07
N LEU A 15 52.21 2.40 4.92
CA LEU A 15 52.80 1.11 4.54
C LEU A 15 51.99 -0.10 5.06
N LEU A 16 51.38 -0.80 4.09
CA LEU A 16 51.11 -2.23 4.03
C LEU A 16 50.11 -2.90 5.01
N MET A 17 49.09 -3.48 4.37
CA MET A 17 48.57 -4.84 4.60
C MET A 17 47.94 -5.14 5.96
N ILE A 18 46.61 -5.02 6.04
CA ILE A 18 45.81 -6.10 6.64
C ILE A 18 44.64 -6.40 5.71
N LEU A 19 44.71 -7.60 5.13
CA LEU A 19 43.68 -8.30 4.37
C LEU A 19 42.43 -8.44 5.24
N ALA A 20 41.35 -7.77 4.83
CA ALA A 20 40.00 -8.17 5.21
C ALA A 20 39.16 -8.25 3.93
N SER A 21 39.56 -9.21 3.08
CA SER A 21 38.67 -9.87 2.15
C SER A 21 37.51 -10.49 2.94
N PHE A 22 36.49 -9.68 3.24
CA PHE A 22 35.16 -10.22 3.45
C PHE A 22 34.54 -10.38 2.06
N CYS A 23 34.92 -11.50 1.43
CA CYS A 23 34.10 -12.15 0.43
C CYS A 23 32.77 -12.46 1.13
N VAL A 24 31.79 -11.58 1.00
CA VAL A 24 30.40 -11.93 1.31
C VAL A 24 29.94 -12.76 0.11
N PRO A 25 29.70 -14.07 0.27
CA PRO A 25 29.09 -14.85 -0.79
C PRO A 25 27.70 -14.27 -1.05
N THR A 26 27.48 -13.86 -2.30
CA THR A 26 26.16 -13.60 -2.88
C THR A 26 25.35 -14.89 -2.81
N SER A 27 24.67 -15.11 -1.69
CA SER A 27 23.77 -16.24 -1.53
C SER A 27 22.34 -15.74 -1.47
N GLN A 28 21.68 -15.95 -2.61
CA GLN A 28 20.24 -16.04 -2.79
C GLN A 28 19.51 -14.69 -2.87
N ALA A 29 19.44 -14.18 -4.10
CA ALA A 29 18.15 -13.67 -4.57
C ALA A 29 17.13 -14.79 -4.35
N ALA A 30 16.44 -14.76 -3.21
CA ALA A 30 15.11 -15.34 -3.13
C ALA A 30 14.32 -14.59 -4.20
N GLY A 31 14.19 -15.20 -5.38
CA GLY A 31 13.18 -14.80 -6.31
C GLY A 31 11.90 -14.74 -5.51
N LEU A 32 11.35 -13.54 -5.37
CA LEU A 32 9.93 -13.36 -5.13
C LEU A 32 9.25 -14.02 -6.34
N HIS A 33 9.09 -15.34 -6.28
CA HIS A 33 7.87 -15.92 -6.78
C HIS A 33 6.80 -15.22 -5.96
N HIS A 34 6.26 -14.13 -6.50
CA HIS A 34 4.90 -13.78 -6.24
C HIS A 34 4.15 -15.07 -6.53
N VAL A 35 3.82 -15.84 -5.47
CA VAL A 35 2.66 -16.69 -5.51
C VAL A 35 1.55 -15.67 -5.71
N THR A 36 1.27 -15.35 -6.98
CA THR A 36 -0.08 -15.03 -7.34
C THR A 36 -0.83 -16.28 -6.91
N ALA A 37 -1.38 -16.23 -5.70
CA ALA A 37 -2.47 -17.10 -5.35
C ALA A 37 -3.56 -16.70 -6.34
N SER A 38 -3.50 -17.30 -7.53
CA SER A 38 -4.63 -17.32 -8.41
C SER A 38 -5.70 -18.02 -7.59
N HIS A 39 -6.66 -17.25 -7.11
CA HIS A 39 -7.92 -17.80 -6.65
C HIS A 39 -8.46 -18.61 -7.81
N ALA A 40 -8.30 -19.93 -7.75
CA ALA A 40 -8.94 -20.87 -8.66
C ALA A 40 -10.44 -20.96 -8.32
N GLY A 41 -11.06 -19.82 -8.03
CA GLY A 41 -12.46 -19.73 -7.65
C GLY A 41 -13.31 -20.17 -8.83
N ASN A 42 -13.87 -21.36 -8.72
CA ASN A 42 -14.83 -21.90 -9.69
C ASN A 42 -16.26 -21.47 -9.35
N GLY A 43 -16.41 -20.33 -8.69
CA GLY A 43 -17.70 -19.80 -8.31
C GLY A 43 -18.50 -19.31 -9.53
N PRO A 44 -19.82 -19.10 -9.38
CA PRO A 44 -20.70 -18.70 -10.48
C PRO A 44 -20.30 -17.41 -11.21
N TYR A 45 -19.47 -16.57 -10.58
CA TYR A 45 -18.98 -15.30 -11.12
C TYR A 45 -17.47 -15.31 -11.38
N GLY A 46 -16.87 -16.51 -11.50
CA GLY A 46 -15.45 -16.67 -11.75
C GLY A 46 -14.58 -16.51 -10.49
N PRO A 47 -13.28 -16.18 -10.65
CA PRO A 47 -12.30 -16.23 -9.56
C PRO A 47 -12.58 -15.24 -8.43
N ASP A 48 -13.26 -14.14 -8.71
CA ASP A 48 -13.61 -13.12 -7.71
C ASP A 48 -14.96 -13.40 -7.03
N THR A 49 -15.55 -14.59 -7.21
CA THR A 49 -16.81 -14.94 -6.54
C THR A 49 -16.66 -14.78 -5.02
N CYS A 50 -17.53 -14.02 -4.36
CA CYS A 50 -17.46 -13.86 -2.91
C CYS A 50 -17.95 -15.09 -2.13
N LEU A 51 -17.35 -15.31 -0.95
CA LEU A 51 -17.90 -16.22 0.06
C LEU A 51 -19.30 -15.77 0.51
N THR A 52 -20.12 -16.73 0.96
CA THR A 52 -21.46 -16.45 1.51
C THR A 52 -21.37 -15.40 2.64
N GLY A 53 -22.20 -14.36 2.54
CA GLY A 53 -22.23 -13.24 3.48
C GLY A 53 -21.38 -12.04 3.05
N TYR A 54 -20.58 -12.18 1.99
CA TYR A 54 -19.85 -11.09 1.35
C TYR A 54 -20.43 -10.76 -0.03
N VAL A 55 -20.16 -9.54 -0.48
CA VAL A 55 -20.56 -9.01 -1.78
C VAL A 55 -19.42 -8.17 -2.36
N TRP A 56 -19.35 -8.02 -3.68
CA TRP A 56 -18.43 -7.06 -4.29
C TRP A 56 -18.71 -5.66 -3.76
N ARG A 57 -17.65 -4.95 -3.41
CA ARG A 57 -17.73 -3.59 -2.87
C ARG A 57 -18.19 -2.58 -3.91
N GLU A 58 -17.82 -2.78 -5.18
CA GLU A 58 -18.22 -1.92 -6.31
C GLU A 58 -17.88 -0.45 -6.08
N ALA A 59 -16.68 -0.20 -5.55
CA ALA A 59 -16.12 1.13 -5.37
C ALA A 59 -16.03 1.93 -6.66
N PHE A 60 -15.74 1.26 -7.76
CA PHE A 60 -15.63 1.75 -9.12
C PHE A 60 -15.86 0.54 -10.06
N THR A 61 -15.86 0.76 -11.37
CA THR A 61 -15.97 -0.34 -12.34
C THR A 61 -14.85 -1.36 -12.13
N ASP A 62 -15.19 -2.65 -12.12
CA ASP A 62 -14.26 -3.77 -11.89
C ASP A 62 -13.69 -3.89 -10.46
N ASP A 63 -14.22 -3.15 -9.48
CA ASP A 63 -13.88 -3.39 -8.06
C ASP A 63 -14.66 -4.60 -7.50
N HIS A 64 -14.05 -5.77 -7.63
CA HIS A 64 -14.59 -7.03 -7.11
C HIS A 64 -14.08 -7.41 -5.71
N VAL A 65 -13.45 -6.50 -4.96
CA VAL A 65 -13.05 -6.78 -3.58
C VAL A 65 -14.29 -7.17 -2.75
N CYS A 66 -14.26 -8.36 -2.16
CA CYS A 66 -15.37 -8.87 -1.36
C CYS A 66 -15.40 -8.21 0.03
N VAL A 67 -16.53 -7.61 0.37
CA VAL A 67 -16.77 -6.88 1.63
C VAL A 67 -18.14 -7.21 2.20
N THR A 68 -18.45 -6.71 3.40
CA THR A 68 -19.80 -6.86 3.96
C THR A 68 -20.81 -5.99 3.19
N PRO A 69 -22.11 -6.33 3.19
CA PRO A 69 -23.14 -5.49 2.57
C PRO A 69 -23.15 -4.03 3.05
N ASP A 70 -22.80 -3.78 4.31
CA ASP A 70 -22.69 -2.44 4.87
C ASP A 70 -21.53 -1.66 4.25
N GLN A 71 -20.38 -2.30 4.02
CA GLN A 71 -19.24 -1.63 3.36
C GLN A 71 -19.51 -1.35 1.87
N ARG A 72 -20.24 -2.21 1.16
CA ARG A 72 -20.73 -1.90 -0.19
C ARG A 72 -21.66 -0.68 -0.18
N THR A 73 -22.60 -0.63 0.77
CA THR A 73 -23.51 0.52 0.95
C THR A 73 -22.72 1.79 1.23
N ARG A 74 -21.66 1.69 2.04
CA ARG A 74 -20.79 2.82 2.34
C ARG A 74 -20.01 3.30 1.12
N ALA A 75 -19.43 2.40 0.33
CA ALA A 75 -18.75 2.73 -0.92
C ALA A 75 -19.70 3.47 -1.89
N ALA A 76 -20.93 2.99 -2.04
CA ALA A 76 -21.95 3.66 -2.85
C ALA A 76 -22.29 5.07 -2.32
N PHE A 77 -22.41 5.22 -1.00
CA PHE A 77 -22.60 6.54 -0.38
C PHE A 77 -21.41 7.46 -0.67
N ASP A 78 -20.18 6.99 -0.51
CA ASP A 78 -18.99 7.80 -0.77
C ASP A 78 -18.90 8.24 -2.25
N ASN A 79 -19.26 7.36 -3.18
CA ASN A 79 -19.37 7.70 -4.61
C ASN A 79 -20.40 8.81 -4.85
N SER A 80 -21.55 8.77 -4.17
CA SER A 80 -22.57 9.83 -4.28
C SER A 80 -22.08 11.21 -3.80
N GLN A 81 -21.08 11.22 -2.92
CA GLN A 81 -20.53 12.44 -2.31
C GLN A 81 -19.27 12.94 -3.01
N ALA A 82 -18.72 12.22 -3.99
CA ALA A 82 -17.42 12.49 -4.59
C ALA A 82 -17.26 13.97 -5.02
N ARG A 83 -18.25 14.51 -5.75
CA ARG A 83 -18.24 15.91 -6.23
C ARG A 83 -18.23 16.96 -5.12
N TYR A 84 -18.74 16.63 -3.94
CA TYR A 84 -18.86 17.57 -2.82
C TYR A 84 -17.60 17.62 -1.96
N ARG A 85 -16.76 16.60 -2.05
CA ARG A 85 -15.57 16.42 -1.19
C ARG A 85 -14.27 16.77 -1.89
N VAL A 86 -14.31 17.11 -3.17
CA VAL A 86 -13.15 17.60 -3.93
C VAL A 86 -13.03 19.12 -3.92
N ASN A 87 -11.80 19.60 -4.06
CA ASN A 87 -11.40 20.97 -4.34
C ASN A 87 -10.65 20.99 -5.68
N PRO A 88 -11.31 21.38 -6.79
CA PRO A 88 -10.70 21.34 -8.12
C PRO A 88 -9.45 22.21 -8.32
N HIS A 89 -9.18 23.13 -7.40
CA HIS A 89 -8.02 24.02 -7.41
C HIS A 89 -6.98 23.64 -6.35
N GLY A 90 -7.06 22.43 -5.80
CA GLY A 90 -6.13 21.94 -4.79
C GLY A 90 -4.75 21.54 -5.36
N ALA A 91 -3.84 21.22 -4.44
CA ALA A 91 -2.43 20.95 -4.76
C ALA A 91 -2.18 19.71 -5.63
N TYR A 92 -3.16 18.81 -5.74
CA TYR A 92 -3.07 17.52 -6.42
C TYR A 92 -4.01 17.44 -7.64
N GLY A 93 -4.39 18.57 -8.23
CA GLY A 93 -5.27 18.63 -9.40
C GLY A 93 -6.77 18.61 -9.07
N SER A 94 -7.60 18.30 -10.07
CA SER A 94 -9.07 18.40 -9.99
C SER A 94 -9.69 17.52 -8.89
N ASP A 95 -9.01 16.43 -8.57
CA ASP A 95 -9.49 15.43 -7.61
C ASP A 95 -8.92 15.67 -6.21
N SER A 96 -8.22 16.78 -5.98
CA SER A 96 -7.68 17.12 -4.66
C SER A 96 -8.79 17.11 -3.61
N CYS A 97 -8.60 16.44 -2.50
CA CYS A 97 -9.60 16.42 -1.44
C CYS A 97 -9.69 17.76 -0.70
N ARG A 98 -10.90 18.12 -0.28
CA ARG A 98 -11.13 19.21 0.69
C ARG A 98 -10.49 18.84 2.03
N SER A 99 -10.18 19.85 2.83
CA SER A 99 -9.67 19.67 4.20
C SER A 99 -10.59 18.73 5.00
N GLY A 100 -9.99 17.77 5.71
CA GLY A 100 -10.69 16.71 6.45
C GLY A 100 -11.01 15.45 5.64
N TYR A 101 -10.72 15.44 4.33
CA TYR A 101 -10.89 14.27 3.47
C TYR A 101 -9.56 13.82 2.86
N VAL A 102 -9.49 12.55 2.50
CA VAL A 102 -8.37 11.89 1.83
C VAL A 102 -8.89 10.98 0.72
N TRP A 103 -8.08 10.66 -0.29
CA TRP A 103 -8.46 9.66 -1.28
C TRP A 103 -8.69 8.32 -0.60
N ARG A 104 -9.76 7.64 -1.00
CA ARG A 104 -10.17 6.36 -0.42
C ARG A 104 -9.21 5.23 -0.78
N GLU A 105 -8.62 5.28 -1.97
CA GLU A 105 -7.64 4.28 -2.45
C GLU A 105 -8.21 2.86 -2.48
N ALA A 106 -9.46 2.72 -2.93
CA ALA A 106 -10.05 1.40 -3.20
C ALA A 106 -9.28 0.61 -4.26
N GLY A 107 -8.64 1.33 -5.18
CA GLY A 107 -7.70 0.83 -6.17
C GLY A 107 -6.77 1.97 -6.61
N PRO A 108 -5.83 1.71 -7.53
CA PRO A 108 -4.79 2.68 -7.90
C PRO A 108 -5.31 4.00 -8.47
N ASN A 109 -6.51 4.01 -9.06
CA ASN A 109 -7.11 5.17 -9.70
C ASN A 109 -8.35 5.71 -8.94
N ASP A 110 -8.61 5.19 -7.73
CA ASP A 110 -9.77 5.61 -6.94
C ASP A 110 -9.45 6.86 -6.10
N HIS A 111 -9.72 8.03 -6.69
CA HIS A 111 -9.57 9.33 -6.03
C HIS A 111 -10.86 9.83 -5.35
N VAL A 112 -11.83 8.96 -5.06
CA VAL A 112 -13.01 9.36 -4.29
C VAL A 112 -12.58 9.82 -2.90
N CYS A 113 -12.90 11.06 -2.55
CA CYS A 113 -12.56 11.63 -1.25
C CYS A 113 -13.49 11.12 -0.14
N VAL A 114 -12.89 10.56 0.92
CA VAL A 114 -13.55 10.00 2.10
C VAL A 114 -12.89 10.47 3.38
N THR A 115 -13.45 10.13 4.54
CA THR A 115 -12.80 10.45 5.82
C THR A 115 -11.57 9.56 6.02
N PRO A 116 -10.58 9.98 6.83
CA PRO A 116 -9.42 9.15 7.15
C PRO A 116 -9.78 7.76 7.68
N GLU A 117 -10.84 7.65 8.49
CA GLU A 117 -11.32 6.37 9.03
C GLU A 117 -11.82 5.45 7.91
N GLN A 118 -12.53 5.99 6.93
CA GLN A 118 -13.04 5.21 5.80
C GLN A 118 -11.92 4.75 4.85
N ARG A 119 -10.86 5.55 4.69
CA ARG A 119 -9.65 5.11 3.98
C ARG A 119 -8.99 3.94 4.71
N THR A 120 -8.86 4.00 6.03
CA THR A 120 -8.34 2.88 6.84
C THR A 120 -9.19 1.63 6.69
N GLN A 121 -10.52 1.74 6.73
CA GLN A 121 -11.42 0.62 6.50
C GLN A 121 -11.26 0.04 5.08
N THR A 122 -11.10 0.90 4.07
CA THR A 122 -10.86 0.47 2.69
C THR A 122 -9.55 -0.29 2.54
N ALA A 123 -8.47 0.18 3.17
CA ALA A 123 -7.19 -0.52 3.19
C ALA A 123 -7.32 -1.92 3.82
N TYR A 124 -8.03 -2.01 4.95
CA TYR A 124 -8.34 -3.29 5.57
C TYR A 124 -9.13 -4.22 4.65
N ASP A 125 -10.13 -3.71 3.94
CA ASP A 125 -10.90 -4.51 2.99
C ASP A 125 -10.05 -5.02 1.82
N ASN A 126 -9.12 -4.20 1.30
CA ASN A 126 -8.16 -4.62 0.27
C ASN A 126 -7.24 -5.74 0.79
N GLU A 127 -6.76 -5.65 2.04
CA GLU A 127 -5.92 -6.68 2.67
C GLU A 127 -6.66 -8.01 2.86
N GLN A 128 -7.98 -7.96 3.09
CA GLN A 128 -8.82 -9.14 3.27
C GLN A 128 -9.38 -9.71 1.96
N ALA A 129 -9.11 -9.10 0.80
CA ALA A 129 -9.71 -9.51 -0.47
C ALA A 129 -9.54 -11.02 -0.72
N LEU A 130 -8.32 -11.53 -0.58
CA LEU A 130 -7.98 -12.93 -0.81
C LEU A 130 -8.67 -13.89 0.18
N SER A 131 -8.95 -13.47 1.41
CA SER A 131 -9.60 -14.35 2.42
C SER A 131 -11.12 -14.42 2.26
N ARG A 132 -11.70 -13.57 1.39
CA ARG A 132 -13.15 -13.41 1.23
C ARG A 132 -13.69 -13.90 -0.12
N TYR A 133 -12.81 -14.33 -1.02
CA TYR A 133 -13.20 -15.03 -2.25
C TYR A 133 -13.51 -16.51 -1.97
N ALA A 134 -14.45 -17.05 -2.72
CA ALA A 134 -14.79 -18.47 -2.73
C ALA A 134 -13.64 -19.28 -3.34
N ALA A 135 -13.40 -20.46 -2.76
CA ALA A 135 -12.42 -21.43 -3.24
C ALA A 135 -12.92 -22.19 -4.47
#